data_AF-A0A661KK48-F1
#
_entry.id   AF-A0A661KK48-F1
#
_cell.length_a   1.000
_cell.length_b   1.000
_cell.length_c   1.000
_cell.angle_alpha   90.00
_cell.angle_beta   90.00
_cell.angle_gamma   90.00
#
_symmetry.space_group_name_H-M   'P 1'
#
loop_
_entity.id
_entity.type
_entity.pdbx_description
1 polymer ?
#
loop_
_entity_poly.entity_id
_entity_poly.type
_entity_poly.pdbx_seq_one_letter_code
_entity_poly.pdbx_strand_id
1 'polypeptide(L)'
;MSSPILREAIFVERRNRFLVLVEVNGMLKEAHLPNSGRLRELLVPGATALVREVSQQGRKTPYDLWGIYTGKNWVCVDARYANDLFLKALRQGLIEKLKWYTSVDKEVNFGPRRLDFTVKKGGNRHLIEVKSVTLVREGIALFPDAPTVRGRKHLELLTKAAKRGQKGGVVFIVQRKDAHSFSPNKETDPAFATALHKAASQGIWVVACKFEIKKGWVGRGERIPVVL
;
A
#
# COMPACT_ATOMS: atom_id res chain seq x y z
N MET A 1 16.49 -4.03 6.25
CA MET A 1 15.68 -2.93 6.82
C MET A 1 15.67 -3.16 8.32
N SER A 2 16.27 -2.27 9.08
CA SER A 2 16.10 -2.26 10.54
C SER A 2 14.63 -2.04 10.84
N SER A 3 14.09 -2.81 11.78
CA SER A 3 12.73 -2.65 12.26
C SER A 3 12.57 -1.26 12.89
N PRO A 4 11.52 -0.49 12.56
CA PRO A 4 11.30 0.79 13.22
C PRO A 4 11.10 0.55 14.72
N ILE A 5 11.63 1.45 15.56
CA ILE A 5 11.28 1.48 16.97
C ILE A 5 9.83 1.93 17.06
N LEU A 6 8.97 1.02 17.54
CA LEU A 6 7.54 1.25 17.68
C LEU A 6 7.17 1.31 19.16
N ARG A 7 6.29 2.25 19.49
CA ARG A 7 5.66 2.35 20.81
C ARG A 7 4.22 1.92 20.71
N GLU A 8 3.72 1.25 21.73
CA GLU A 8 2.30 0.94 21.86
C GLU A 8 1.52 2.21 22.16
N ALA A 9 0.29 2.24 21.64
CA ALA A 9 -0.62 3.33 21.82
C ALA A 9 -2.07 2.82 21.80
N ILE A 10 -3.00 3.67 22.21
CA ILE A 10 -4.44 3.45 21.99
C ILE A 10 -4.92 4.48 20.97
N PHE A 11 -5.55 4.03 19.89
CA PHE A 11 -6.17 4.95 18.95
C PHE A 11 -7.39 5.60 19.60
N VAL A 12 -7.45 6.93 19.56
CA VAL A 12 -8.55 7.69 20.17
C VAL A 12 -9.52 8.14 19.09
N GLU A 13 -9.05 8.93 18.12
CA GLU A 13 -9.91 9.40 17.03
C GLU A 13 -9.11 9.88 15.82
N ARG A 14 -9.79 9.99 14.68
CA ARG A 14 -9.24 10.57 13.45
C ARG A 14 -9.78 11.98 13.27
N ARG A 15 -8.96 12.99 13.57
CA ARG A 15 -9.31 14.42 13.45
C ARG A 15 -9.50 14.85 12.00
N ASN A 16 -8.64 14.37 11.10
CA ASN A 16 -8.78 14.63 9.66
C ASN A 16 -8.08 13.54 8.83
N ARG A 17 -7.94 13.77 7.52
CA ARG A 17 -7.34 12.80 6.59
C ARG A 17 -5.94 12.34 7.01
N PHE A 18 -5.14 13.20 7.64
CA PHE A 18 -3.72 12.97 7.91
C PHE A 18 -3.33 13.16 9.38
N LEU A 19 -4.29 13.39 10.27
CA LEU A 19 -4.06 13.63 11.69
C LEU A 19 -5.00 12.75 12.52
N VAL A 20 -4.41 12.03 13.48
CA VAL A 20 -5.12 11.20 14.46
C VAL A 20 -4.65 11.57 15.86
N LEU A 21 -5.50 11.32 16.84
CA LEU A 21 -5.12 11.33 18.24
C LEU A 21 -4.93 9.90 18.74
N VAL A 22 -3.88 9.74 19.53
CA VAL A 22 -3.48 8.48 20.14
C VAL A 22 -3.08 8.73 21.58
N GLU A 23 -3.31 7.76 22.44
CA GLU A 23 -2.79 7.77 23.81
C GLU A 23 -1.49 6.98 23.86
N VAL A 24 -0.40 7.61 24.29
CA VAL A 24 0.92 6.98 24.48
C VAL A 24 1.34 7.22 25.92
N ASN A 25 1.56 6.14 26.68
CA ASN A 25 1.88 6.20 28.12
C ASN A 25 0.87 7.04 28.93
N GLY A 26 -0.44 6.87 28.69
CA GLY A 26 -1.50 7.61 29.39
C GLY A 26 -1.67 9.07 28.96
N MET A 27 -0.88 9.56 28.00
CA MET A 27 -0.99 10.94 27.50
C MET A 27 -1.52 10.99 26.08
N LEU A 28 -2.48 11.87 25.84
CA LEU A 28 -3.00 12.17 24.51
C LEU A 28 -1.92 12.88 23.67
N LYS A 29 -1.66 12.37 22.47
CA LYS A 29 -0.67 12.88 21.51
C LYS A 29 -1.26 12.91 20.11
N GLU A 30 -0.78 13.85 19.30
CA GLU A 30 -1.04 13.85 17.87
C GLU A 30 -0.09 12.91 17.13
N ALA A 31 -0.63 12.15 16.17
CA ALA A 31 0.16 11.38 15.23
C ALA A 31 -0.28 11.68 13.80
N HIS A 32 0.69 11.71 12.88
CA HIS A 32 0.39 11.77 11.46
C HIS A 32 -0.10 10.41 10.97
N LEU A 33 -1.16 10.40 10.16
CA LEU A 33 -1.61 9.23 9.41
C LEU A 33 -1.14 9.36 7.96
N PRO A 34 -0.04 8.68 7.56
CA PRO A 34 0.47 8.70 6.20
C PRO A 34 -0.35 7.78 5.26
N ASN A 35 -1.68 7.89 5.33
CA ASN A 35 -2.60 7.12 4.52
C ASN A 35 -3.85 7.94 4.22
N SER A 36 -4.15 7.98 2.93
CA SER A 36 -5.19 8.82 2.39
C SER A 36 -6.57 8.13 2.35
N GLY A 37 -6.60 6.81 2.61
CA GLY A 37 -7.81 5.98 2.68
C GLY A 37 -8.65 6.25 3.92
N ARG A 38 -9.83 5.64 3.97
CA ARG A 38 -10.82 5.80 5.05
C ARG A 38 -10.47 4.95 6.26
N LEU A 39 -9.98 3.73 6.07
CA LEU A 39 -9.55 2.80 7.12
C LEU A 39 -10.59 2.65 8.26
N ARG A 40 -11.89 2.70 7.94
CA ARG A 40 -12.98 2.78 8.95
C ARG A 40 -13.06 1.54 9.83
N GLU A 41 -12.71 0.40 9.26
CA GLU A 41 -12.67 -0.90 9.94
C GLU A 41 -11.45 -1.06 10.86
N LEU A 42 -10.45 -0.17 10.75
CA LEU A 42 -9.24 -0.20 11.55
C LEU A 42 -9.22 0.95 12.58
N LEU A 43 -9.58 2.16 12.17
CA LEU A 43 -9.51 3.36 12.99
C LEU A 43 -10.74 3.49 13.90
N VAL A 44 -10.93 2.51 14.77
CA VAL A 44 -12.00 2.43 15.77
C VAL A 44 -11.46 2.90 17.12
N PRO A 45 -12.10 3.88 17.79
CA PRO A 45 -11.69 4.33 19.13
C PRO A 45 -11.47 3.16 20.10
N GLY A 46 -10.37 3.21 20.85
CA GLY A 46 -9.95 2.15 21.77
C GLY A 46 -9.09 1.05 21.12
N ALA A 47 -8.93 1.03 19.80
CA ALA A 47 -8.09 0.02 19.14
C ALA A 47 -6.62 0.14 19.57
N THR A 48 -5.98 -0.99 19.86
CA THR A 48 -4.54 -1.03 20.11
C THR A 48 -3.79 -0.62 18.85
N ALA A 49 -2.85 0.30 19.02
CA ALA A 49 -2.11 0.93 17.95
C ALA A 49 -0.60 0.80 18.18
N LEU A 50 0.15 1.01 17.10
CA LEU A 50 1.60 1.20 17.12
C LEU A 50 1.92 2.52 16.48
N VAL A 51 2.74 3.31 17.16
CA VAL A 51 3.25 4.58 16.64
C VAL A 51 4.76 4.50 16.48
N ARG A 52 5.27 5.15 15.44
CA ARG A 52 6.70 5.38 15.24
C ARG A 52 7.02 6.79 15.68
N GLU A 53 7.99 6.94 16.57
CA GLU A 53 8.53 8.24 16.97
C GLU A 53 9.30 8.86 15.80
N VAL A 54 9.08 10.15 15.56
CA VAL A 54 9.71 10.88 14.46
C VAL A 54 10.21 12.22 14.97
N SER A 55 11.53 12.35 15.11
CA SER A 55 12.20 13.61 15.43
C SER A 55 12.75 14.23 14.14
N GLN A 56 12.00 15.15 13.53
CA GLN A 56 12.45 15.94 12.38
C GLN A 56 12.16 17.41 12.60
N GLN A 57 13.11 18.27 12.24
CA GLN A 57 12.97 19.73 12.36
C GLN A 57 11.78 20.22 11.53
N GLY A 58 10.91 21.05 12.15
CA GLY A 58 9.71 21.61 11.50
C GLY A 58 8.48 20.70 11.48
N ARG A 59 8.56 19.49 12.05
CA ARG A 59 7.43 18.57 12.12
C ARG A 59 6.49 18.93 13.27
N LYS A 60 5.18 19.00 12.97
CA LYS A 60 4.13 19.31 13.97
C LYS A 60 3.77 18.12 14.88
N THR A 61 3.80 16.91 14.35
CA THR A 61 3.42 15.70 15.09
C THR A 61 4.64 14.89 15.52
N PRO A 62 4.75 14.48 16.79
CA PRO A 62 5.88 13.67 17.29
C PRO A 62 5.86 12.22 16.78
N TYR A 63 4.73 11.76 16.23
CA TYR A 63 4.52 10.37 15.83
C TYR A 63 3.98 10.24 14.39
N ASP A 64 4.26 9.10 13.78
CA ASP A 64 3.49 8.51 12.69
C ASP A 64 2.66 7.34 13.25
N LEU A 65 1.37 7.25 12.92
CA LEU A 65 0.59 6.04 13.15
C LEU A 65 1.07 4.96 12.17
N TRP A 66 1.60 3.87 12.71
CA TRP A 66 2.22 2.80 11.91
C TRP A 66 1.32 1.59 11.75
N GLY A 67 0.66 1.15 12.83
CA GLY A 67 -0.17 -0.05 12.79
C GLY A 67 -1.34 -0.03 13.74
N ILE A 68 -2.33 -0.86 13.43
CA ILE A 68 -3.54 -1.10 14.23
C ILE A 68 -3.70 -2.61 14.42
N TYR A 69 -4.09 -3.02 15.62
CA TYR A 69 -4.47 -4.39 15.92
C TYR A 69 -5.96 -4.60 15.67
N THR A 70 -6.31 -5.60 14.87
CA THR A 70 -7.71 -5.94 14.54
C THR A 70 -8.41 -6.82 15.57
N GLY A 71 -7.75 -7.08 16.71
CA GLY A 71 -8.14 -8.16 17.63
C GLY A 71 -7.62 -9.54 17.23
N LYS A 72 -7.10 -9.69 16.00
CA LYS A 72 -6.54 -10.96 15.51
C LYS A 72 -5.13 -10.81 14.95
N ASN A 73 -4.87 -9.74 14.21
CA ASN A 73 -3.59 -9.50 13.56
C ASN A 73 -3.24 -8.01 13.52
N TRP A 74 -1.96 -7.71 13.36
CA TRP A 74 -1.51 -6.35 13.07
C TRP A 74 -1.75 -6.03 11.60
N VAL A 75 -2.12 -4.78 11.35
CA VAL A 75 -2.23 -4.18 10.01
C VAL A 75 -1.38 -2.92 10.01
N CYS A 76 -0.42 -2.84 9.09
CA CYS A 76 0.33 -1.60 8.90
C CYS A 76 -0.56 -0.61 8.12
N VAL A 77 -0.84 0.53 8.74
CA VAL A 77 -1.66 1.60 8.15
C VAL A 77 -0.82 2.65 7.45
N ASP A 78 0.51 2.61 7.57
CA ASP A 78 1.41 3.49 6.81
C ASP A 78 1.49 3.05 5.35
N ALA A 79 0.83 3.81 4.46
CA ALA A 79 0.78 3.46 3.05
C ALA A 79 2.15 3.55 2.36
N ARG A 80 3.09 4.31 2.91
CA ARG A 80 4.46 4.42 2.36
C ARG A 80 5.21 3.10 2.48
N TYR A 81 4.86 2.28 3.47
CA TYR A 81 5.51 1.01 3.71
C TYR A 81 5.25 -0.02 2.59
N ALA A 82 4.17 0.16 1.83
CA ALA A 82 3.89 -0.69 0.65
C ALA A 82 5.03 -0.64 -0.38
N ASN A 83 5.71 0.50 -0.55
CA ASN A 83 6.84 0.64 -1.47
C ASN A 83 8.04 -0.19 -1.02
N ASP A 84 8.28 -0.29 0.28
CA ASP A 84 9.34 -1.11 0.85
C ASP A 84 9.03 -2.61 0.71
N LEU A 85 7.77 -2.98 0.94
CA LEU A 85 7.27 -4.34 0.74
C LEU A 85 7.27 -4.77 -0.73
N PHE A 86 7.02 -3.85 -1.67
CA PHE A 86 7.19 -4.10 -3.10
C PHE A 86 8.65 -4.48 -3.42
N LEU A 87 9.63 -3.74 -2.90
CA LEU A 87 11.05 -4.07 -3.09
C LEU A 87 11.40 -5.42 -2.46
N LYS A 88 10.78 -5.77 -1.32
CA LYS A 88 10.92 -7.11 -0.72
C LYS A 88 10.31 -8.19 -1.62
N ALA A 89 9.13 -7.96 -2.19
CA ALA A 89 8.47 -8.88 -3.13
C ALA A 89 9.31 -9.10 -4.40
N LEU A 90 9.93 -8.04 -4.94
CA LEU A 90 10.86 -8.13 -6.06
C LEU A 90 12.05 -9.03 -5.75
N ARG A 91 12.73 -8.80 -4.62
CA ARG A 91 13.88 -9.61 -4.18
C ARG A 91 13.50 -11.07 -3.91
N GLN A 92 12.29 -11.32 -3.45
CA GLN A 92 11.75 -12.67 -3.25
C GLN A 92 11.26 -13.34 -4.54
N GLY A 93 11.33 -12.65 -5.69
CA GLY A 93 10.91 -13.20 -6.98
C GLY A 93 9.40 -13.41 -7.10
N LEU A 94 8.58 -12.76 -6.27
CA LEU A 94 7.12 -12.91 -6.28
C LEU A 94 6.47 -12.28 -7.51
N ILE A 95 7.15 -11.29 -8.11
CA ILE A 95 6.71 -10.64 -9.34
C ILE A 95 7.45 -11.29 -10.51
N GLU A 96 6.89 -12.40 -10.98
CA GLU A 96 7.50 -13.28 -11.98
C GLU A 96 8.01 -12.54 -13.23
N LYS A 97 7.20 -11.60 -13.74
CA LYS A 97 7.56 -10.77 -14.90
C LYS A 97 8.84 -9.96 -14.69
N LEU A 98 9.22 -9.69 -13.45
CA LEU A 98 10.38 -8.89 -13.04
C LEU A 98 11.48 -9.71 -12.36
N LYS A 99 11.39 -11.05 -12.34
CA LYS A 99 12.54 -11.89 -11.95
C LYS A 99 13.77 -11.53 -12.78
N TRP A 100 14.94 -11.51 -12.13
CA TRP A 100 16.23 -11.16 -12.74
C TRP A 100 16.28 -9.72 -13.30
N TYR A 101 15.59 -8.79 -12.62
CA TYR A 101 15.75 -7.36 -12.92
C TYR A 101 17.19 -6.91 -12.67
N THR A 102 17.64 -5.90 -13.42
CA THR A 102 19.00 -5.35 -13.33
C THR A 102 19.08 -4.09 -12.49
N SER A 103 18.04 -3.26 -12.49
CA SER A 103 17.99 -2.07 -11.62
C SER A 103 16.55 -1.67 -11.27
N VAL A 104 16.42 -0.89 -10.19
CA VAL A 104 15.15 -0.30 -9.74
C VAL A 104 15.38 1.17 -9.42
N ASP A 105 14.66 2.04 -10.11
CA ASP A 105 14.63 3.47 -9.83
C ASP A 105 13.32 3.78 -9.09
N LYS A 106 13.38 4.58 -8.03
CA LYS A 106 12.19 5.02 -7.28
C LYS A 106 11.68 6.34 -7.82
N GLU A 107 10.40 6.60 -7.58
CA GLU A 107 9.88 7.97 -7.54
C GLU A 107 10.08 8.73 -8.87
N VAL A 108 9.80 8.02 -9.96
CA VAL A 108 10.17 8.41 -11.33
C VAL A 108 9.16 9.36 -11.95
N ASN A 109 9.65 10.47 -12.51
CA ASN A 109 8.84 11.36 -13.33
C ASN A 109 8.51 10.71 -14.69
N PHE A 110 7.23 10.70 -15.03
CA PHE A 110 6.71 10.21 -16.31
C PHE A 110 5.67 11.18 -16.86
N GLY A 111 6.13 12.09 -17.71
CA GLY A 111 5.34 13.23 -18.16
C GLY A 111 4.92 14.11 -16.98
N PRO A 112 3.63 14.47 -16.84
CA PRO A 112 3.15 15.35 -15.77
C PRO A 112 2.91 14.64 -14.42
N ARG A 113 3.27 13.36 -14.30
CA ARG A 113 2.97 12.54 -13.11
C ARG A 113 4.20 11.79 -12.65
N ARG A 114 4.15 11.35 -11.39
CA ARG A 114 5.16 10.50 -10.76
C ARG A 114 4.61 9.09 -10.60
N LEU A 115 5.40 8.11 -10.99
CA LEU A 115 5.17 6.69 -10.73
C LEU A 115 6.06 6.24 -9.56
N ASP A 116 5.65 5.20 -8.85
CA ASP A 116 6.39 4.71 -7.69
C ASP A 116 7.75 4.13 -8.09
N PHE A 117 7.83 3.37 -9.18
CA PHE A 117 9.08 2.76 -9.61
C PHE A 117 9.20 2.61 -11.13
N THR A 118 10.46 2.55 -11.60
CA THR A 118 10.77 1.86 -12.85
C THR A 118 11.77 0.73 -12.64
N VAL A 119 11.48 -0.43 -13.21
CA VAL A 119 12.30 -1.64 -13.07
C VAL A 119 12.88 -2.02 -14.42
N LYS A 120 14.22 -2.12 -14.51
CA LYS A 120 14.92 -2.51 -15.74
C LYS A 120 15.11 -4.02 -15.77
N LYS A 121 14.79 -4.66 -16.90
CA LYS A 121 14.99 -6.10 -17.13
C LYS A 121 15.13 -6.38 -18.62
N GLY A 122 16.20 -7.10 -19.00
CA GLY A 122 16.43 -7.53 -20.39
C GLY A 122 16.31 -6.38 -21.40
N GLY A 123 17.01 -5.27 -21.14
CA GLY A 123 16.97 -4.05 -21.96
C GLY A 123 15.66 -3.23 -21.88
N ASN A 124 14.61 -3.76 -21.25
CA ASN A 124 13.31 -3.10 -21.17
C ASN A 124 13.11 -2.37 -19.85
N ARG A 125 12.45 -1.21 -19.92
CA ARG A 125 11.97 -0.47 -18.75
C ARG A 125 10.52 -0.85 -18.44
N HIS A 126 10.24 -1.15 -17.17
CA HIS A 126 8.91 -1.48 -16.68
C HIS A 126 8.42 -0.39 -15.75
N LEU A 127 7.25 0.18 -16.05
CA LEU A 127 6.59 1.21 -15.25
C LEU A 127 5.74 0.55 -14.18
N ILE A 128 5.99 0.84 -12.90
CA ILE A 128 5.31 0.17 -11.79
C ILE A 128 4.64 1.19 -10.88
N GLU A 129 3.37 0.92 -10.60
CA GLU A 129 2.59 1.59 -9.58
C GLU A 129 2.32 0.61 -8.44
N VAL A 130 2.50 1.05 -7.20
CA VAL A 130 2.26 0.25 -5.99
C VAL A 130 1.03 0.78 -5.27
N LYS A 131 0.18 -0.13 -4.80
CA LYS A 131 -1.02 0.19 -4.03
C LYS A 131 -0.98 -0.51 -2.68
N SER A 132 -1.09 0.26 -1.60
CA SER A 132 -1.29 -0.29 -0.26
C SER A 132 -2.73 -0.79 -0.11
N VAL A 133 -2.91 -2.01 0.38
CA VAL A 133 -4.21 -2.63 0.61
C VAL A 133 -4.29 -3.12 2.05
N THR A 134 -5.28 -2.60 2.78
CA THR A 134 -5.52 -2.91 4.21
C THR A 134 -6.93 -3.44 4.46
N LEU A 135 -7.88 -3.16 3.55
CA LEU A 135 -9.24 -3.66 3.61
C LEU A 135 -9.27 -5.12 3.19
N VAL A 136 -9.77 -5.99 4.07
CA VAL A 136 -10.06 -7.39 3.79
C VAL A 136 -11.45 -7.70 4.31
N ARG A 137 -12.28 -8.33 3.47
CA ARG A 137 -13.61 -8.84 3.82
C ARG A 137 -13.66 -10.31 3.46
N GLU A 138 -13.95 -11.18 4.43
CA GLU A 138 -14.10 -12.63 4.22
C GLU A 138 -12.90 -13.25 3.46
N GLY A 139 -11.68 -12.81 3.78
CA GLY A 139 -10.47 -13.29 3.12
C GLY A 139 -10.15 -12.65 1.77
N ILE A 140 -10.98 -11.76 1.26
CA ILE A 140 -10.75 -11.04 -0.01
C ILE A 140 -10.17 -9.65 0.31
N ALA A 141 -8.95 -9.39 -0.15
CA ALA A 141 -8.34 -8.07 -0.10
C ALA A 141 -8.97 -7.15 -1.16
N LEU A 142 -9.36 -5.94 -0.76
CA LEU A 142 -10.16 -5.04 -1.58
C LEU A 142 -9.47 -3.68 -1.74
N PHE A 143 -9.40 -3.18 -2.97
CA PHE A 143 -8.93 -1.83 -3.23
C PHE A 143 -9.82 -1.10 -4.26
N PRO A 144 -10.17 0.18 -4.03
CA PRO A 144 -9.81 0.99 -2.87
C PRO A 144 -10.80 0.84 -1.69
N ASP A 145 -10.48 1.43 -0.55
CA ASP A 145 -11.39 1.59 0.61
C ASP A 145 -12.15 2.93 0.61
N ALA A 146 -11.86 3.79 -0.38
CA ALA A 146 -12.57 5.02 -0.70
C ALA A 146 -12.41 5.37 -2.19
N PRO A 147 -13.35 6.10 -2.83
CA PRO A 147 -13.21 6.50 -4.23
C PRO A 147 -11.86 7.16 -4.54
N THR A 148 -11.20 6.74 -5.63
CA THR A 148 -9.81 7.12 -5.95
C THR A 148 -9.64 7.61 -7.39
N VAL A 149 -9.87 8.91 -7.60
CA VAL A 149 -9.57 9.58 -8.88
C VAL A 149 -8.08 9.45 -9.22
N ARG A 150 -7.18 9.55 -8.22
CA ARG A 150 -5.73 9.42 -8.43
C ARG A 150 -5.36 8.03 -8.93
N GLY A 151 -5.93 6.97 -8.35
CA GLY A 151 -5.70 5.60 -8.80
C GLY A 151 -6.11 5.39 -10.25
N ARG A 152 -7.29 5.89 -10.65
CA ARG A 152 -7.76 5.84 -12.04
C ARG A 152 -6.81 6.53 -13.02
N LYS A 153 -6.38 7.76 -12.69
CA LYS A 153 -5.43 8.51 -13.54
C LYS A 153 -4.07 7.82 -13.68
N HIS A 154 -3.64 7.03 -12.69
CA HIS A 154 -2.39 6.26 -12.78
C HIS A 154 -2.57 5.03 -13.70
N LEU A 155 -3.71 4.35 -13.64
CA LEU A 155 -4.04 3.27 -14.59
C LEU A 155 -4.09 3.78 -16.03
N GLU A 156 -4.75 4.92 -16.26
CA GLU A 156 -4.78 5.55 -17.58
C GLU A 156 -3.38 5.90 -18.10
N LEU A 157 -2.49 6.37 -17.22
CA LEU A 157 -1.11 6.69 -17.56
C LEU A 157 -0.34 5.44 -17.99
N LEU A 158 -0.44 4.36 -17.20
CA LEU A 158 0.19 3.07 -17.51
C LEU A 158 -0.31 2.53 -18.84
N THR A 159 -1.63 2.54 -19.05
CA THR A 159 -2.25 2.08 -20.30
C THR A 159 -1.81 2.91 -21.51
N LYS A 160 -1.70 4.24 -21.38
CA LYS A 160 -1.16 5.11 -22.44
C LYS A 160 0.31 4.80 -22.74
N ALA A 161 1.11 4.49 -21.72
CA ALA A 161 2.49 4.08 -21.90
C ALA A 161 2.59 2.72 -22.60
N ALA A 162 1.72 1.76 -22.26
CA ALA A 162 1.66 0.45 -22.90
C ALA A 162 1.36 0.53 -24.40
N LYS A 163 0.44 1.42 -24.80
CA LYS A 163 0.18 1.71 -26.24
C LYS A 163 1.39 2.23 -27.01
N ARG A 164 2.41 2.76 -26.31
CA ARG A 164 3.69 3.22 -26.87
C ARG A 164 4.81 2.18 -26.72
N GLY A 165 4.46 0.92 -26.46
CA GLY A 165 5.40 -0.19 -26.33
C GLY A 165 6.09 -0.29 -24.96
N GLN A 166 5.76 0.57 -23.97
CA GLN A 166 6.30 0.42 -22.63
C GLN A 166 5.66 -0.77 -21.91
N LYS A 167 6.42 -1.43 -21.04
CA LYS A 167 5.90 -2.52 -20.21
C LYS A 167 5.56 -1.98 -18.83
N GLY A 168 4.66 -2.62 -18.10
CA GLY A 168 4.32 -2.15 -16.77
C GLY A 168 3.22 -2.94 -16.09
N GLY A 169 3.00 -2.60 -14.83
CA GLY A 169 2.01 -3.27 -14.00
C GLY A 169 1.64 -2.44 -12.78
N VAL A 170 0.51 -2.81 -12.18
CA VAL A 170 0.11 -2.35 -10.86
C VAL A 170 0.29 -3.50 -9.87
N VAL A 171 0.93 -3.22 -8.74
CA VAL A 171 1.17 -4.19 -7.68
C VAL A 171 0.43 -3.79 -6.42
N PHE A 172 -0.51 -4.64 -6.01
CA PHE A 172 -1.27 -4.50 -4.78
C PHE A 172 -0.52 -5.20 -3.65
N ILE A 173 -0.10 -4.43 -2.66
CA ILE A 173 0.60 -4.92 -1.47
C ILE A 173 -0.41 -4.99 -0.33
N VAL A 174 -0.79 -6.23 -0.01
CA VAL A 174 -1.74 -6.54 1.05
C VAL A 174 -0.98 -6.72 2.36
N GLN A 175 -1.19 -5.80 3.31
CA GLN A 175 -0.46 -5.78 4.57
C GLN A 175 -1.19 -6.59 5.66
N ARG A 176 -1.71 -7.75 5.27
CA ARG A 176 -2.62 -8.60 6.03
C ARG A 176 -2.44 -10.08 5.68
N LYS A 177 -2.27 -10.92 6.70
CA LYS A 177 -2.05 -12.37 6.53
C LYS A 177 -3.32 -13.14 6.15
N ASP A 178 -4.45 -12.63 6.59
CA ASP A 178 -5.79 -13.20 6.47
C ASP A 178 -6.43 -12.97 5.09
N ALA A 179 -5.72 -12.34 4.16
CA ALA A 179 -6.10 -12.29 2.76
C ALA A 179 -5.70 -13.59 2.02
N HIS A 180 -6.60 -14.09 1.20
CA HIS A 180 -6.42 -15.27 0.35
C HIS A 180 -6.49 -14.93 -1.13
N SER A 181 -7.16 -13.83 -1.49
CA SER A 181 -7.24 -13.31 -2.87
C SER A 181 -7.33 -11.77 -2.85
N PHE A 182 -7.22 -11.16 -4.03
CA PHE A 182 -7.43 -9.74 -4.24
C PHE A 182 -8.50 -9.50 -5.31
N SER A 183 -9.34 -8.48 -5.10
CA SER A 183 -10.30 -7.98 -6.08
C SER A 183 -10.37 -6.45 -6.04
N PRO A 184 -10.63 -5.75 -7.17
CA PRO A 184 -11.05 -4.36 -7.11
C PRO A 184 -12.36 -4.25 -6.32
N ASN A 185 -12.46 -3.20 -5.49
CA ASN A 185 -13.64 -2.92 -4.71
C ASN A 185 -14.67 -2.15 -5.55
N LYS A 186 -15.42 -2.88 -6.38
CA LYS A 186 -16.44 -2.29 -7.27
C LYS A 186 -17.54 -1.55 -6.49
N GLU A 187 -17.91 -2.02 -5.30
CA GLU A 187 -18.89 -1.35 -4.44
C GLU A 187 -18.44 0.06 -4.06
N THR A 188 -17.14 0.22 -3.74
CA THR A 188 -16.60 1.51 -3.30
C THR A 188 -16.20 2.43 -4.45
N ASP A 189 -15.63 1.90 -5.54
CA ASP A 189 -15.28 2.69 -6.73
C ASP A 189 -15.47 1.86 -8.01
N PRO A 190 -16.70 1.84 -8.57
CA PRO A 190 -16.99 1.13 -9.82
C PRO A 190 -16.11 1.61 -10.99
N ALA A 191 -15.78 2.90 -11.02
CA ALA A 191 -14.96 3.47 -12.08
C ALA A 191 -13.51 2.99 -11.99
N PHE A 192 -12.97 2.79 -10.78
CA PHE A 192 -11.64 2.21 -10.61
C PHE A 192 -11.61 0.75 -11.03
N ALA A 193 -12.62 -0.04 -10.63
CA ALA A 193 -12.74 -1.43 -11.05
C ALA A 193 -12.72 -1.55 -12.58
N THR A 194 -13.62 -0.83 -13.27
CA THR A 194 -13.68 -0.79 -14.74
C THR A 194 -12.34 -0.35 -15.37
N ALA A 195 -11.68 0.66 -14.81
CA ALA A 195 -10.38 1.10 -15.30
C ALA A 195 -9.29 0.04 -15.14
N LEU A 196 -9.31 -0.74 -14.05
CA LEU A 196 -8.35 -1.81 -13.80
C LEU A 196 -8.56 -2.99 -14.76
N HIS A 197 -9.80 -3.44 -14.97
CA HIS A 197 -10.12 -4.43 -16.00
C HIS A 197 -9.64 -4.00 -17.38
N LYS A 198 -9.93 -2.75 -17.76
CA LYS A 198 -9.52 -2.20 -19.05
C LYS A 198 -7.99 -2.09 -19.18
N ALA A 199 -7.29 -1.73 -18.11
CA ALA A 199 -5.83 -1.71 -18.12
C ALA A 199 -5.26 -3.13 -18.30
N ALA A 200 -5.83 -4.12 -17.60
CA ALA A 200 -5.43 -5.51 -17.71
C ALA A 200 -5.62 -6.07 -19.12
N SER A 201 -6.77 -5.81 -19.76
CA SER A 201 -7.01 -6.22 -21.15
C SER A 201 -6.12 -5.52 -22.17
N GLN A 202 -5.46 -4.42 -21.78
CA GLN A 202 -4.50 -3.68 -22.61
C GLN A 202 -3.03 -3.98 -22.25
N GLY A 203 -2.79 -5.09 -21.54
CA GLY A 203 -1.45 -5.61 -21.29
C GLY A 203 -0.78 -5.11 -20.01
N ILE A 204 -1.48 -4.32 -19.18
CA ILE A 204 -0.98 -3.94 -17.85
C ILE A 204 -1.12 -5.14 -16.91
N TRP A 205 -0.01 -5.59 -16.33
CA TRP A 205 -0.07 -6.71 -15.40
C TRP A 205 -0.68 -6.28 -14.07
N VAL A 206 -1.50 -7.15 -13.49
CA VAL A 206 -2.06 -6.95 -12.16
C VAL A 206 -1.52 -8.05 -11.25
N VAL A 207 -0.83 -7.66 -10.19
CA VAL A 207 -0.22 -8.59 -9.24
C VAL A 207 -0.63 -8.20 -7.83
N ALA A 208 -0.96 -9.18 -7.00
CA ALA A 208 -1.18 -8.98 -5.57
C ALA A 208 -0.22 -9.84 -4.76
N CYS A 209 0.43 -9.23 -3.78
CA CYS A 209 1.31 -9.89 -2.83
C CYS A 209 0.85 -9.55 -1.41
N LYS A 210 0.75 -10.56 -0.54
CA LYS A 210 0.46 -10.35 0.88
C LYS A 210 1.70 -10.52 1.75
N PHE A 211 1.66 -9.85 2.89
CA PHE A 211 2.67 -9.97 3.95
C PHE A 211 1.98 -10.06 5.31
N GLU A 212 2.47 -10.96 6.16
CA GLU A 212 2.15 -10.91 7.59
C GLU A 212 2.89 -9.74 8.24
N ILE A 213 2.14 -8.91 8.96
CA ILE A 213 2.67 -7.81 9.76
C ILE A 213 2.60 -8.20 11.23
N LYS A 214 3.67 -7.93 11.97
CA LYS A 214 3.74 -7.97 13.43
C LYS A 214 4.41 -6.69 13.94
N LYS A 215 4.53 -6.53 15.26
CA LYS A 215 5.18 -5.37 15.89
C LYS A 215 6.61 -5.20 15.35
N GLY A 216 6.82 -4.25 14.43
CA GLY A 216 8.11 -3.96 13.80
C GLY A 216 8.65 -5.04 12.86
N TRP A 217 7.89 -6.12 12.60
CA TRP A 217 8.37 -7.26 11.82
C TRP A 217 7.44 -7.56 10.64
N VAL A 218 8.04 -8.04 9.55
CA VAL A 218 7.35 -8.44 8.32
C VAL A 218 7.79 -9.82 7.90
N GLY A 219 6.81 -10.69 7.68
CA GLY A 219 7.02 -12.06 7.24
C GLY A 219 7.50 -12.21 5.81
N ARG A 220 7.58 -13.46 5.36
CA ARG A 220 7.80 -13.77 3.95
C ARG A 220 6.57 -13.31 3.16
N GLY A 221 6.80 -12.79 1.96
CA GLY A 221 5.71 -12.42 1.07
C GLY A 221 5.17 -13.63 0.32
N GLU A 222 3.89 -13.59 0.01
CA GLU A 222 3.20 -14.60 -0.79
C GLU A 222 2.42 -13.92 -1.91
N ARG A 223 2.46 -14.47 -3.12
CA ARG A 223 1.58 -14.02 -4.20
C ARG A 223 0.20 -14.61 -3.96
N ILE A 224 -0.84 -13.78 -4.08
CA ILE A 224 -2.24 -14.22 -3.98
C ILE A 224 -2.95 -14.07 -5.34
N PRO A 225 -3.96 -14.91 -5.63
CA PRO A 225 -4.77 -14.77 -6.83
C PRO A 225 -5.41 -13.38 -6.94
N VAL A 226 -5.44 -12.86 -8.17
CA VAL A 226 -6.16 -11.64 -8.53
C VAL A 226 -7.44 -12.05 -9.26
N VAL A 227 -8.57 -11.63 -8.74
CA VAL A 227 -9.88 -11.76 -9.40
C VAL A 227 -10.23 -10.37 -9.91
N LEU A 228 -10.28 -10.22 -11.23
CA LEU A 228 -10.79 -9.02 -11.87
C LEU A 228 -12.26 -9.25 -12.17
#